data_AF-A0A2P5ETM1-F1
#
_entry.id   AF-A0A2P5ETM1-F1
#
_cell.length_a   1.000
_cell.length_b   1.000
_cell.length_c   1.000
_cell.angle_alpha   90.00
_cell.angle_beta   90.00
_cell.angle_gamma   90.00
#
_symmetry.space_group_name_H-M   'P 1'
#
loop_
_entity.id
_entity.type
_entity.pdbx_description
1 polymer ?
#
loop_
_entity_poly.entity_id
_entity_poly.type
_entity_poly.pdbx_seq_one_letter_code
_entity_poly.pdbx_strand_id
1 'polypeptide(L)'
;MDSIEQSMMAYLCDWHNQMQSHFWLIDGKMDLAITKSKPFQNVFLEQFSILWDHFASTEFNKVCTQNSKNRSKQLYNLGQGSTIMTSQMHSRGNPKTDELMNAIDYFEDHHHKSISWRNKYMQHEHAEMATTRAEVLTQAEAHAQTEPREAISSADSMLGLKLIDESQIMSQALGTRSRH
;
A
#
# COMPACT_ATOMS: atom_id res chain seq x y z
N MET A 1 -5.57 21.83 -14.45
CA MET A 1 -4.40 22.25 -13.67
C MET A 1 -3.48 22.94 -14.66
N ASP A 2 -3.28 24.24 -14.49
CA ASP A 2 -2.44 25.02 -15.40
C ASP A 2 -0.95 24.91 -15.02
N SER A 3 -0.08 25.47 -15.86
CA SER A 3 1.38 25.39 -15.65
C SER A 3 1.85 26.16 -14.40
N ILE A 4 1.07 27.14 -13.93
CA ILE A 4 1.38 27.94 -12.74
C ILE A 4 1.08 27.11 -11.50
N GLU A 5 -0.10 26.48 -11.44
CA GLU A 5 -0.49 25.58 -10.35
C GLU A 5 0.48 24.40 -10.22
N GLN A 6 0.88 23.79 -11.33
CA GLN A 6 1.86 22.69 -11.32
C GLN A 6 3.23 23.14 -10.79
N SER A 7 3.70 24.30 -11.22
CA SER A 7 4.97 24.87 -10.77
C SER A 7 4.95 25.22 -9.27
N MET A 8 3.84 25.80 -8.77
CA MET A 8 3.66 26.08 -7.36
C MET A 8 3.64 24.79 -6.52
N MET A 9 2.95 23.75 -6.98
CA MET A 9 2.96 22.46 -6.28
C MET A 9 4.34 21.83 -6.24
N ALA A 10 5.08 21.84 -7.36
CA ALA A 10 6.45 21.35 -7.40
C ALA A 10 7.34 22.11 -6.42
N TYR A 11 7.27 23.45 -6.42
CA TYR A 11 8.01 24.29 -5.48
C TYR A 11 7.69 23.97 -4.02
N LEU A 12 6.41 23.80 -3.67
CA LEU A 12 5.99 23.47 -2.30
C LEU A 12 6.47 22.08 -1.88
N CYS A 13 6.40 21.09 -2.78
CA CYS A 13 6.92 19.75 -2.54
C CYS A 13 8.44 19.78 -2.29
N ASP A 14 9.19 20.49 -3.13
CA ASP A 14 10.64 20.64 -2.99
C ASP A 14 11.01 21.36 -1.70
N TRP A 15 10.30 22.44 -1.36
CA TRP A 15 10.52 23.18 -0.13
C TRP A 15 10.24 22.31 1.10
N HIS A 16 9.15 21.54 1.10
CA HIS A 16 8.83 20.58 2.16
C HIS A 16 9.92 19.52 2.31
N ASN A 17 10.39 18.94 1.20
CA ASN A 17 11.44 17.92 1.22
C ASN A 17 12.77 18.47 1.76
N GLN A 18 13.12 19.71 1.40
CA GLN A 18 14.30 20.40 1.92
C GLN A 18 14.18 20.69 3.42
N MET A 19 13.00 21.15 3.87
CA MET A 19 12.73 21.37 5.29
C MET A 19 12.85 20.05 6.07
N GLN A 20 12.22 18.98 5.59
CA GLN A 20 12.30 17.66 6.21
C GLN A 20 13.76 17.16 6.31
N SER A 21 14.56 17.35 5.26
CA SER A 21 15.97 16.98 5.25
C SER A 21 16.79 17.78 6.27
N HIS A 22 16.50 19.08 6.41
CA HIS A 22 17.10 19.94 7.44
C HIS A 22 16.77 19.44 8.85
N PHE A 23 15.51 19.09 9.11
CA PHE A 23 15.10 18.49 10.39
C PHE A 23 15.88 17.21 10.70
N TRP A 24 15.96 16.26 9.75
CA TRP A 24 16.72 15.01 9.94
C TRP A 24 18.22 15.23 10.18
N LEU A 25 18.81 16.17 9.44
CA LEU A 25 20.23 16.50 9.58
C LEU A 25 20.54 17.00 11.00
N ILE A 26 19.63 17.78 11.58
CA ILE A 26 19.87 18.38 12.89
C ILE A 26 19.48 17.43 14.03
N ASP A 27 18.33 16.74 13.94
CA ASP A 27 17.85 15.78 14.94
C ASP A 27 18.86 14.63 15.18
N GLY A 28 19.66 14.28 14.17
CA GLY A 28 20.68 13.25 14.28
C GLY A 28 22.07 13.71 14.78
N LYS A 29 22.33 15.02 14.97
CA LYS A 29 23.72 15.52 15.15
C LYS A 29 23.96 16.64 16.18
N MET A 30 22.95 17.38 16.63
CA MET A 30 23.17 18.56 17.49
C MET A 30 22.36 18.54 18.79
N ASP A 31 22.88 19.26 19.79
CA ASP A 31 22.15 19.59 21.01
C ASP A 31 20.82 20.29 20.65
N LEU A 32 19.74 19.88 21.34
CA LEU A 32 18.38 20.40 21.19
C LEU A 32 18.34 21.94 21.24
N ALA A 33 19.14 22.56 22.10
CA ALA A 33 19.21 24.00 22.24
C ALA A 33 19.85 24.69 21.03
N ILE A 34 20.90 24.08 20.46
CA ILE A 34 21.58 24.58 19.25
C ILE A 34 20.65 24.46 18.05
N THR A 35 19.91 23.36 17.98
CA THR A 35 18.95 23.04 16.93
C THR A 35 17.82 24.06 16.84
N LYS A 36 17.22 24.41 17.98
CA LYS A 36 16.12 25.38 18.07
C LYS A 36 16.52 26.79 17.61
N SER A 37 17.81 27.13 17.69
CA SER A 37 18.36 28.44 17.28
C SER A 37 18.64 28.59 15.78
N LYS A 38 18.52 27.52 14.97
CA LYS A 38 18.85 27.50 13.54
C LYS A 38 17.63 27.18 12.68
N PRO A 39 16.72 28.14 12.47
CA PRO A 39 15.53 27.92 11.66
C PRO A 39 15.90 27.58 10.21
N PHE A 40 15.04 26.79 9.56
CA PHE A 40 15.11 26.55 8.12
C PHE A 40 14.88 27.88 7.36
N GLN A 41 15.52 28.02 6.20
CA GLN A 41 15.59 29.28 5.44
C GLN A 41 14.23 29.98 5.34
N ASN A 42 14.22 31.29 5.63
CA ASN A 42 13.04 32.18 5.59
C ASN A 42 11.89 31.81 6.56
N VAL A 43 12.11 30.92 7.53
CA VAL A 43 11.18 30.67 8.63
C VAL A 43 11.57 31.53 9.83
N PHE A 44 10.62 32.30 10.37
CA PHE A 44 10.87 33.09 11.58
C PHE A 44 11.15 32.17 12.77
N LEU A 45 12.09 32.58 13.63
CA LEU A 45 12.52 31.78 14.78
C LEU A 45 11.34 31.38 15.70
N GLU A 46 10.37 32.28 15.89
CA GLU A 46 9.18 32.01 16.69
C GLU A 46 8.30 30.91 16.07
N GLN A 47 8.05 30.96 14.76
CA GLN A 47 7.30 29.93 14.04
C GLN A 47 8.03 28.58 14.04
N PHE A 48 9.35 28.62 13.87
CA PHE A 48 10.20 27.44 13.95
C PHE A 48 10.17 26.81 15.35
N SER A 49 10.18 27.64 16.40
CA SER A 49 10.06 27.20 17.79
C SER A 49 8.74 26.47 18.05
N ILE A 50 7.62 27.02 17.59
CA ILE A 50 6.29 26.41 17.74
C ILE A 50 6.25 25.04 17.04
N LEU A 51 6.76 24.98 15.81
CA LEU A 51 6.83 23.76 15.02
C LEU A 51 7.69 22.69 15.72
N TRP A 52 8.83 23.10 16.26
CA TRP A 52 9.72 22.22 17.00
C TRP A 52 9.06 21.68 18.28
N ASP A 53 8.41 22.53 19.06
CA ASP A 53 7.73 22.14 20.29
C ASP A 53 6.58 21.16 20.00
N HIS A 54 5.88 21.31 18.87
CA HIS A 54 4.88 20.35 18.41
C HIS A 54 5.51 18.98 18.11
N PHE A 55 6.59 18.93 17.34
CA PHE A 55 7.26 17.67 16.99
C PHE A 55 7.95 16.99 18.16
N ALA A 56 8.48 17.77 19.10
CA ALA A 56 9.06 17.27 20.36
C ALA A 56 7.99 16.86 21.38
N SER A 57 6.70 17.17 21.15
CA SER A 57 5.64 16.86 22.10
C SER A 57 5.46 15.36 22.32
N THR A 58 5.07 14.98 23.52
CA THR A 58 4.80 13.58 23.86
C THR A 58 3.61 13.03 23.06
N GLU A 59 2.59 13.85 22.80
CA GLU A 59 1.42 13.45 22.01
C GLU A 59 1.78 13.14 20.56
N PHE A 60 2.62 13.98 19.93
CA PHE A 60 3.12 13.70 18.58
C PHE A 60 3.89 12.37 18.52
N ASN A 61 4.79 12.15 19.49
CA ASN A 61 5.58 10.91 19.57
C ASN A 61 4.70 9.66 19.77
N LYS A 62 3.63 9.76 20.57
CA LYS A 62 2.64 8.67 20.72
C LYS A 62 1.99 8.33 19.38
N VAL A 63 1.52 9.34 18.64
CA VAL A 63 0.90 9.15 17.32
C VAL A 63 1.88 8.52 16.33
N CYS A 64 3.11 9.03 16.26
CA CYS A 64 4.17 8.48 15.39
C CYS A 64 4.48 7.02 15.72
N THR A 65 4.61 6.69 17.00
CA THR A 65 4.86 5.32 17.46
C THR A 65 3.71 4.39 17.09
N GLN A 66 2.47 4.83 17.30
CA GLN A 66 1.28 4.06 16.94
C GLN A 66 1.17 3.85 15.42
N ASN A 67 1.43 4.89 14.63
CA ASN A 67 1.42 4.82 13.17
C ASN A 67 2.50 3.87 12.65
N SER A 68 3.70 3.91 13.23
CA SER A 68 4.77 2.95 12.90
C SER A 68 4.35 1.51 13.20
N LYS A 69 3.79 1.26 14.39
CA LYS A 69 3.24 -0.06 14.78
C LYS A 69 2.10 -0.52 13.86
N ASN A 70 1.26 0.40 13.41
CA ASN A 70 0.18 0.06 12.47
C ASN A 70 0.74 -0.30 11.09
N ARG A 71 1.73 0.45 10.60
CA ARG A 71 2.44 0.15 9.34
C ARG A 71 3.17 -1.19 9.39
N SER A 72 3.80 -1.53 10.52
CA SER A 72 4.49 -2.82 10.66
C SER A 72 3.54 -4.02 10.70
N LYS A 73 2.26 -3.82 11.02
CA LYS A 73 1.21 -4.85 11.00
C LYS A 73 0.53 -4.98 9.63
N GLN A 74 0.88 -4.14 8.67
CA GLN A 74 0.23 -4.13 7.37
C GLN A 74 0.69 -5.34 6.54
N LEU A 75 -0.25 -6.19 6.13
CA LEU A 75 0.01 -7.42 5.36
C LEU A 75 0.46 -7.14 3.92
N TYR A 76 0.14 -5.97 3.37
CA TYR A 76 0.43 -5.59 1.98
C TYR A 76 1.27 -4.31 1.91
N ASN A 77 2.18 -4.27 0.94
CA ASN A 77 3.04 -3.10 0.71
C ASN A 77 2.22 -1.88 0.24
N LEU A 78 2.47 -0.71 0.85
CA LEU A 78 1.88 0.57 0.43
C LEU A 78 2.52 1.03 -0.89
N GLY A 79 1.71 1.21 -1.94
CA GLY A 79 2.03 2.16 -3.00
C GLY A 79 1.87 3.58 -2.45
N GLN A 80 2.79 4.50 -2.77
CA GLN A 80 2.66 5.91 -2.37
C GLN A 80 1.31 6.49 -2.83
N GLY A 81 0.51 6.99 -1.88
CA GLY A 81 -0.51 8.00 -2.14
C GLY A 81 -1.90 7.55 -2.62
N SER A 82 -2.19 6.26 -2.80
CA SER A 82 -3.56 5.82 -3.09
C SER A 82 -4.23 5.19 -1.87
N THR A 83 -5.55 5.38 -1.72
CA THR A 83 -6.36 4.59 -0.77
C THR A 83 -5.97 3.12 -0.93
N ILE A 84 -5.64 2.47 0.19
CA ILE A 84 -5.05 1.12 0.21
C ILE A 84 -5.91 0.21 -0.67
N MET A 85 -5.29 -0.58 -1.55
CA MET A 85 -5.97 -1.60 -2.36
C MET A 85 -6.92 -2.42 -1.49
N THR A 86 -6.45 -2.83 -0.30
CA THR A 86 -7.25 -3.47 0.75
C THR A 86 -8.45 -2.64 1.21
N SER A 87 -8.30 -1.33 1.48
CA SER A 87 -9.44 -0.47 1.83
C SER A 87 -10.44 -0.31 0.70
N GLN A 88 -9.99 -0.28 -0.56
CA GLN A 88 -10.85 -0.24 -1.74
C GLN A 88 -11.53 -1.60 -1.99
N MET A 89 -10.85 -2.70 -1.73
CA MET A 89 -11.43 -4.06 -1.76
C MET A 89 -12.47 -4.23 -0.66
N HIS A 90 -12.24 -3.69 0.55
CA HIS A 90 -13.23 -3.69 1.64
C HIS A 90 -14.45 -2.83 1.31
N SER A 91 -14.26 -1.66 0.70
CA SER A 91 -15.40 -0.78 0.36
C SER A 91 -16.24 -1.27 -0.82
N ARG A 92 -15.70 -2.20 -1.61
CA ARG A 92 -16.34 -2.78 -2.81
C ARG A 92 -16.68 -4.26 -2.68
N GLY A 93 -16.26 -4.90 -1.57
CA GLY A 93 -16.63 -6.26 -1.22
C GLY A 93 -18.14 -6.38 -0.98
N ASN A 94 -18.64 -7.61 -0.96
CA ASN A 94 -20.07 -7.84 -0.79
C ASN A 94 -20.47 -7.58 0.67
N PRO A 95 -21.26 -6.52 0.96
CA PRO A 95 -21.60 -6.17 2.34
C PRO A 95 -22.51 -7.19 3.02
N LYS A 96 -23.09 -8.13 2.26
CA LYS A 96 -23.98 -9.17 2.80
C LYS A 96 -23.25 -10.46 3.16
N THR A 97 -22.16 -10.79 2.47
CA THR A 97 -21.39 -12.02 2.72
C THR A 97 -20.09 -11.78 3.47
N ASP A 98 -19.72 -10.51 3.70
CA ASP A 98 -18.43 -10.07 4.26
C ASP A 98 -17.21 -10.59 3.48
N GLU A 99 -17.45 -11.03 2.24
CA GLU A 99 -16.39 -11.47 1.33
C GLU A 99 -15.76 -10.27 0.66
N LEU A 100 -14.43 -10.21 0.77
CA LEU A 100 -13.61 -9.25 0.05
C LEU A 100 -13.76 -9.44 -1.45
N MET A 101 -13.71 -8.33 -2.19
CA MET A 101 -13.59 -8.39 -3.64
C MET A 101 -12.29 -9.09 -3.99
N ASN A 102 -12.32 -10.09 -4.87
CA ASN A 102 -11.12 -10.80 -5.31
C ASN A 102 -10.18 -9.85 -6.05
N ALA A 103 -8.88 -10.08 -5.92
CA ALA A 103 -7.82 -9.22 -6.43
C ALA A 103 -7.84 -9.08 -7.95
N ILE A 104 -8.25 -10.14 -8.69
CA ILE A 104 -8.42 -10.08 -10.15
C ILE A 104 -9.62 -9.18 -10.50
N ASP A 105 -10.75 -9.34 -9.80
CA ASP A 105 -11.95 -8.53 -10.03
C ASP A 105 -11.69 -7.06 -9.68
N TYR A 106 -10.88 -6.81 -8.63
CA TYR A 106 -10.38 -5.48 -8.31
C TYR A 106 -9.50 -4.91 -9.42
N PHE A 107 -8.57 -5.70 -9.96
CA PHE A 107 -7.70 -5.27 -11.05
C PHE A 107 -8.51 -4.90 -12.29
N GLU A 108 -9.50 -5.72 -12.63
CA GLU A 108 -10.44 -5.43 -13.72
C GLU A 108 -11.21 -4.13 -13.45
N ASP A 109 -11.90 -3.97 -12.31
CA ASP A 109 -12.64 -2.73 -12.00
C ASP A 109 -11.75 -1.47 -12.05
N HIS A 110 -10.50 -1.59 -11.58
CA HIS A 110 -9.59 -0.45 -11.52
C HIS A 110 -9.01 -0.07 -12.90
N HIS A 111 -8.75 -1.05 -13.76
CA HIS A 111 -8.03 -0.86 -15.03
C HIS A 111 -8.88 -1.02 -16.29
N HIS A 112 -10.07 -1.61 -16.20
CA HIS A 112 -11.04 -1.76 -17.27
C HIS A 112 -12.19 -0.78 -17.05
N LYS A 113 -12.20 0.34 -17.81
CA LYS A 113 -13.21 1.39 -17.67
C LYS A 113 -14.11 1.45 -18.88
N SER A 114 -15.42 1.46 -18.62
CA SER A 114 -16.49 1.49 -19.62
C SER A 114 -16.46 0.27 -20.55
N ILE A 115 -15.61 0.27 -21.57
CA ILE A 115 -15.58 -0.73 -22.65
C ILE A 115 -14.15 -1.14 -23.02
N SER A 116 -13.13 -0.61 -22.33
CA SER A 116 -11.74 -0.81 -22.72
C SER A 116 -10.78 -0.80 -21.55
N TRP A 117 -9.69 -1.56 -21.71
CA TRP A 117 -8.54 -1.54 -20.84
C TRP A 117 -7.80 -0.21 -20.92
N ARG A 118 -7.27 0.27 -19.79
CA ARG A 118 -6.49 1.50 -19.71
C ARG A 118 -5.29 1.50 -20.67
N ASN A 119 -4.69 0.33 -20.90
CA ASN A 119 -3.67 0.10 -21.93
C ASN A 119 -3.55 -1.41 -22.23
N LYS A 120 -2.80 -1.76 -23.30
CA LYS A 120 -2.55 -3.15 -23.71
C LYS A 120 -1.79 -3.97 -22.66
N TYR A 121 -0.93 -3.32 -21.88
CA TYR A 121 -0.18 -3.98 -20.81
C TYR A 121 -1.14 -4.51 -19.72
N MET A 122 -2.07 -3.69 -19.23
CA MET A 122 -3.05 -4.12 -18.23
C MET A 122 -3.96 -5.24 -18.75
N GLN A 123 -4.34 -5.20 -20.03
CA GLN A 123 -5.10 -6.28 -20.65
C GLN A 123 -4.32 -7.61 -20.64
N HIS A 124 -3.03 -7.56 -20.97
CA HIS A 124 -2.15 -8.72 -20.95
C HIS A 124 -1.99 -9.27 -19.53
N GLU A 125 -1.68 -8.40 -18.56
CA GLU A 125 -1.52 -8.76 -17.15
C GLU A 125 -2.78 -9.41 -16.56
N HIS A 126 -3.96 -8.90 -16.92
CA HIS A 126 -5.22 -9.53 -16.50
C HIS A 126 -5.39 -10.94 -17.07
N ALA A 127 -5.06 -11.13 -18.36
CA ALA A 127 -5.13 -12.45 -18.98
C ALA A 127 -4.13 -13.44 -18.36
N GLU A 128 -2.92 -12.98 -18.03
CA GLU A 128 -1.93 -13.77 -17.29
C GLU A 128 -2.46 -14.15 -15.91
N MET A 129 -2.97 -13.19 -15.13
CA MET A 129 -3.57 -13.47 -13.80
C MET A 129 -4.72 -14.48 -13.87
N ALA A 130 -5.61 -14.36 -14.87
CA ALA A 130 -6.71 -15.30 -15.06
C ALA A 130 -6.21 -16.70 -15.43
N THR A 131 -5.16 -16.79 -16.25
CA THR A 131 -4.53 -18.06 -16.64
C THR A 131 -3.85 -18.74 -15.45
N THR A 132 -3.01 -18.01 -14.71
CA THR A 132 -2.36 -18.53 -13.49
C THR A 132 -3.38 -19.00 -12.46
N ARG A 133 -4.49 -18.26 -12.27
CA ARG A 133 -5.56 -18.70 -11.36
C ARG A 133 -6.19 -20.02 -11.82
N ALA A 134 -6.47 -20.17 -13.11
CA ALA A 134 -7.02 -21.40 -13.66
C ALA A 134 -6.06 -22.59 -13.49
N GLU A 135 -4.75 -22.37 -13.68
CA GLU A 135 -3.71 -23.37 -13.45
C GLU A 135 -3.65 -23.80 -11.97
N VAL A 136 -3.64 -22.85 -11.05
CA VAL A 136 -3.63 -23.12 -9.60
C VAL A 136 -4.88 -23.90 -9.17
N LEU A 137 -6.05 -23.53 -9.70
CA LEU A 137 -7.30 -24.25 -9.47
C LEU A 137 -7.21 -25.70 -9.97
N THR A 138 -6.74 -25.88 -11.20
CA THR A 138 -6.58 -27.21 -11.81
C THR A 138 -5.61 -28.09 -11.01
N GLN A 139 -4.50 -27.51 -10.54
CA GLN A 139 -3.52 -28.21 -9.72
C GLN A 139 -4.09 -28.60 -8.34
N ALA A 140 -4.85 -27.70 -7.70
CA ALA A 140 -5.50 -27.98 -6.43
C ALA A 140 -6.53 -29.11 -6.55
N GLU A 141 -7.31 -29.13 -7.63
CA GLU A 141 -8.28 -30.19 -7.92
C GLU A 141 -7.59 -31.54 -8.18
N ALA A 142 -6.49 -31.55 -8.95
CA ALA A 142 -5.72 -32.77 -9.19
C ALA A 142 -5.12 -33.34 -7.89
N HIS A 143 -4.60 -32.49 -7.00
CA HIS A 143 -4.08 -32.91 -5.70
C HIS A 143 -5.19 -33.51 -4.81
N ALA A 144 -6.38 -32.93 -4.81
CA ALA A 144 -7.53 -33.45 -4.06
C ALA A 144 -8.01 -34.84 -4.53
N GLN A 145 -7.71 -35.23 -5.78
CA GLN A 145 -8.06 -36.53 -6.35
C GLN A 145 -6.99 -37.62 -6.15
N THR A 146 -5.77 -37.25 -5.75
CA THR A 146 -4.63 -38.18 -5.67
C THR A 146 -4.35 -38.70 -4.25
N GLU A 147 -4.84 -38.00 -3.22
CA GLU A 147 -4.74 -38.42 -1.81
C GLU A 147 -5.72 -39.57 -1.49
N PRO A 148 -5.27 -40.72 -0.96
CA PRO A 148 -6.16 -41.80 -0.53
C PRO A 148 -7.03 -41.32 0.63
N ARG A 149 -8.34 -41.54 0.50
CA ARG A 149 -9.38 -41.21 1.48
C ARG A 149 -9.18 -41.91 2.82
N GLU A 150 -8.23 -41.44 3.64
CA GLU A 150 -8.39 -41.52 5.09
C GLU A 150 -9.46 -40.50 5.49
N ALA A 151 -10.41 -40.95 6.30
CA ALA A 151 -11.64 -40.26 6.61
C ALA A 151 -11.39 -38.95 7.39
N ILE A 152 -11.01 -37.89 6.67
CA ILE A 152 -11.04 -36.52 7.15
C ILE A 152 -12.25 -35.85 6.49
N SER A 153 -13.07 -35.25 7.33
CA SER A 153 -14.37 -34.65 7.01
C SER A 153 -14.33 -33.80 5.72
N SER A 154 -15.31 -34.03 4.84
CA SER A 154 -15.59 -33.26 3.62
C SER A 154 -15.71 -31.74 3.84
N ALA A 155 -15.83 -31.29 5.08
CA ALA A 155 -15.83 -29.87 5.45
C ALA A 155 -14.44 -29.20 5.41
N ASP A 156 -13.35 -29.95 5.61
CA ASP A 156 -11.98 -29.40 5.54
C ASP A 156 -11.47 -29.27 4.10
N SER A 157 -11.98 -30.08 3.16
CA SER A 157 -11.64 -29.97 1.74
C SER A 157 -12.20 -28.68 1.09
N MET A 158 -13.36 -28.19 1.55
CA MET A 158 -13.88 -26.88 1.14
C MET A 158 -13.08 -25.70 1.72
N LEU A 159 -12.30 -25.91 2.78
CA LEU A 159 -11.41 -24.90 3.33
C LEU A 159 -10.08 -24.82 2.55
N GLY A 160 -9.66 -25.88 1.87
CA GLY A 160 -8.43 -25.91 1.05
C GLY A 160 -8.49 -25.07 -0.22
N LEU A 161 -9.67 -24.97 -0.86
CA LEU A 161 -9.91 -24.05 -2.00
C LEU A 161 -10.03 -22.58 -1.57
N LYS A 162 -10.23 -22.33 -0.27
CA LYS A 162 -10.53 -21.01 0.28
C LYS A 162 -9.29 -20.13 0.51
N LEU A 163 -8.12 -20.59 0.10
CA LEU A 163 -6.85 -19.87 0.26
C LEU A 163 -5.98 -19.99 -0.99
N ILE A 164 -6.59 -19.81 -2.16
CA ILE A 164 -5.80 -19.37 -3.31
C ILE A 164 -5.19 -18.04 -2.90
N ASP A 165 -3.86 -18.02 -2.76
CA ASP A 165 -3.13 -16.81 -2.45
C ASP A 165 -3.14 -15.89 -3.68
N GLU A 166 -4.20 -15.10 -3.81
CA GLU A 166 -4.36 -14.13 -4.89
C GLU A 166 -3.20 -13.13 -4.94
N SER A 167 -2.52 -12.88 -3.81
CA SER A 167 -1.35 -12.02 -3.77
C SER A 167 -0.13 -12.65 -4.44
N GLN A 168 -0.01 -13.97 -4.37
CA GLN A 168 1.00 -14.74 -5.10
C GLN A 168 0.72 -14.70 -6.61
N ILE A 169 -0.55 -14.86 -7.02
CA ILE A 169 -0.96 -14.77 -8.43
C ILE A 169 -0.64 -13.38 -9.00
N MET A 170 -1.02 -12.31 -8.28
CA MET A 170 -0.71 -10.94 -8.69
C MET A 170 0.80 -10.69 -8.78
N SER A 171 1.58 -11.21 -7.82
CA SER A 171 3.03 -11.02 -7.80
C SER A 171 3.73 -11.77 -8.94
N GLN A 172 3.18 -12.91 -9.35
CA GLN A 172 3.67 -13.69 -10.47
C GLN A 172 3.42 -13.00 -11.81
N ALA A 173 2.23 -12.42 -12.01
CA ALA A 173 1.88 -11.69 -13.23
C ALA A 173 2.62 -10.34 -13.31
N LEU A 174 2.44 -9.48 -12.31
CA LEU A 174 2.92 -8.10 -12.32
C LEU A 174 4.44 -7.96 -12.04
N GLY A 175 5.11 -9.07 -11.74
CA GLY A 175 6.49 -9.13 -11.28
C GLY A 175 6.69 -8.63 -9.85
N THR A 176 7.81 -9.01 -9.25
CA THR A 176 8.23 -8.48 -7.94
C THR A 176 8.66 -7.02 -8.10
N ARG A 177 7.85 -6.08 -7.62
CA ARG A 177 8.25 -4.67 -7.58
C ARG A 177 9.45 -4.50 -6.64
N SER A 178 10.59 -4.11 -7.20
CA SER A 178 11.78 -3.72 -6.45
C SER A 178 11.48 -2.50 -5.56
N ARG A 179 11.93 -2.54 -4.30
CA ARG A 179 11.86 -1.45 -3.33
C ARG A 179 13.09 -0.54 -3.45
N HIS A 180 13.30 0.04 -4.63
CA HIS A 180 14.32 1.07 -4.81
C HIS A 180 13.64 2.41 -5.09
#